data_AF-A0A1D1V673-F1
#
_entry.id   AF-A0A1D1V673-F1
#
_cell.length_a   1.000
_cell.length_b   1.000
_cell.length_c   1.000
_cell.angle_alpha   90.00
_cell.angle_beta   90.00
_cell.angle_gamma   90.00
#
_symmetry.space_group_name_H-M   'P 1'
#
loop_
_entity.id
_entity.type
_entity.pdbx_description
1 polymer ?
#
loop_
_entity_poly.entity_id
_entity_poly.type
_entity_poly.pdbx_seq_one_letter_code
_entity_poly.pdbx_strand_id
1 'polypeptide(L)'
;MGSNCSWIITRTEWNARPPKNVTMLALPGPHIVLSQTAMSESLTFDVCRAEVRKIQNLHMDGGTTTGEVFDDIAMNFLICGDGTVFEGRGWAKRGAHRREWNGKSHSIYFMGDYRETSDRLPPRAALDAARRLIQCGVDSHFVEQNYTLYGSYLNAGVPVACHCGPIDRESPPWNPVTPFAASTPKPQVSMTGDTRNDKYLYGVLGGVIGFTLVCLFFMWLWKRRSGTRFLEKKVRLQCAWALIRYEIPPKHVCLVDPLAGPDKYLGKGNFGVVVKGRLVNWRVSELRTDSTLIKTATDQFVAIKFLPDHKKSEWTMNNFAQEMEMLMKVGRHVNIVNFIGVVLVGEPMIVMEYCSLGSLDKFLRNPNNNRLNGLDATFAKYEFFGRREEYRPSCCDLDSRYMVMERTPDTQIIASVDDLIHFGYQICRGMDFVFSRNMIHRDLAARNILLNSAMTVKIADFGMARDNSEYVMQSDTVELPLRWLAPESITRRGSYNIKSDVWSFGVTLWEILSLGRTPYEEELPKLYSSEQLRTFLASNGRLRQPIRACDTVYGIMQKCWAKEPTDRPLFAELTAELGQLLPPHMQQVYLKLDEENSAFNEKLDKDYYLTHL
;
A
#
# COMPACT_ATOMS: atom_id res chain seq x y z
N MET A 1 -14.68 41.97 2.48
CA MET A 1 -13.53 41.25 1.87
C MET A 1 -12.98 40.33 2.93
N GLY A 2 -13.48 39.10 3.03
CA GLY A 2 -13.26 38.25 4.19
C GLY A 2 -13.19 36.76 3.82
N SER A 3 -12.50 36.03 4.70
CA SER A 3 -12.56 34.58 4.93
C SER A 3 -11.89 33.60 3.94
N ASN A 4 -10.58 33.73 3.67
CA ASN A 4 -9.79 32.55 3.21
C ASN A 4 -8.78 32.02 4.25
N CYS A 5 -8.58 32.73 5.37
CA CYS A 5 -7.54 32.41 6.36
C CYS A 5 -7.98 32.52 7.83
N SER A 6 -9.29 32.46 8.13
CA SER A 6 -9.84 32.69 9.48
C SER A 6 -9.47 31.64 10.53
N TRP A 7 -8.75 30.60 10.13
CA TRP A 7 -8.27 29.51 10.99
C TRP A 7 -6.87 29.78 11.55
N ILE A 8 -6.21 30.87 11.13
CA ILE A 8 -4.94 31.31 11.72
C ILE A 8 -5.26 31.93 13.08
N ILE A 9 -4.61 31.44 14.14
CA ILE A 9 -4.73 32.00 15.48
C ILE A 9 -4.09 33.39 15.48
N THR A 10 -4.94 34.39 15.59
CA THR A 10 -4.57 35.80 15.52
C THR A 10 -3.74 36.20 16.74
N ARG A 11 -3.01 37.31 16.59
CA ARG A 11 -2.26 37.93 17.70
C ARG A 11 -3.09 38.13 18.97
N THR A 12 -4.36 38.49 18.84
CA THR A 12 -5.27 38.66 19.98
C THR A 12 -5.56 37.32 20.66
N GLU A 13 -5.84 36.26 19.90
CA GLU A 13 -6.20 34.94 20.43
C GLU A 13 -5.07 34.23 21.17
N TRP A 14 -3.81 34.46 20.76
CA TRP A 14 -2.66 33.99 21.53
C TRP A 14 -2.12 35.01 22.53
N ASN A 15 -2.78 36.16 22.72
CA ASN A 15 -2.40 37.23 23.66
C ASN A 15 -0.98 37.78 23.41
N ALA A 16 -0.71 38.17 22.17
CA ALA A 16 0.51 38.83 21.78
C ALA A 16 0.66 40.18 22.47
N ARG A 17 1.89 40.49 22.88
CA ARG A 17 2.22 41.86 23.28
C ARG A 17 2.29 42.77 22.05
N PRO A 18 2.05 44.07 22.19
CA PRO A 18 2.16 45.01 21.08
C PRO A 18 3.61 45.11 20.59
N PRO A 19 3.84 45.23 19.27
CA PRO A 19 5.19 45.45 18.74
C PRO A 19 5.70 46.84 19.15
N LYS A 20 7.02 46.98 19.35
CA LYS A 20 7.67 48.28 19.60
C LYS A 20 7.66 49.17 18.36
N ASN A 21 7.88 48.57 17.19
CA ASN A 21 7.83 49.23 15.90
C ASN A 21 7.33 48.26 14.82
N VAL A 22 6.74 48.78 13.75
CA VAL A 22 6.20 47.99 12.65
C VAL A 22 6.78 48.48 11.33
N THR A 23 7.48 47.58 10.63
CA THR A 23 7.92 47.80 9.25
C THR A 23 7.06 46.96 8.31
N MET A 24 6.52 47.58 7.27
CA MET A 24 5.69 46.89 6.27
C MET A 24 6.56 46.08 5.31
N LEU A 25 6.02 44.96 4.84
CA LEU A 25 6.61 44.15 3.78
C LEU A 25 6.01 44.58 2.43
N ALA A 26 6.83 44.64 1.39
CA ALA A 26 6.32 44.84 0.03
C ALA A 26 5.56 43.58 -0.42
N LEU A 27 4.35 43.77 -0.96
CA LEU A 27 3.44 42.69 -1.34
C LEU A 27 3.01 42.82 -2.81
N PRO A 28 2.75 41.70 -3.51
CA PRO A 28 2.94 40.32 -3.07
C PRO A 28 4.43 39.95 -2.88
N GLY A 29 4.74 39.11 -1.90
CA GLY A 29 6.11 38.66 -1.63
C GLY A 29 6.52 37.52 -2.58
N PRO A 30 7.72 37.55 -3.19
CA PRO A 30 8.17 36.54 -4.15
C PRO A 30 8.72 35.26 -3.49
N HIS A 31 8.95 35.26 -2.18
CA HIS A 31 9.69 34.18 -1.52
C HIS A 31 9.07 33.74 -0.19
N ILE A 32 9.20 32.45 0.11
CA ILE A 32 8.82 31.87 1.39
C ILE A 32 10.01 31.11 1.96
N VAL A 33 10.27 31.30 3.25
CA VAL A 33 11.35 30.62 3.98
C VAL A 33 10.75 29.71 5.05
N LEU A 34 11.02 28.42 4.96
CA LEU A 34 10.67 27.42 5.95
C LEU A 34 11.84 27.19 6.92
N SER A 35 11.57 27.22 8.21
CA SER A 35 12.58 26.98 9.25
C SER A 35 11.97 26.35 10.51
N GLN A 36 12.71 26.32 11.60
CA GLN A 36 12.37 25.63 12.84
C GLN A 36 12.83 26.40 14.08
N THR A 37 12.15 26.20 15.22
CA THR A 37 12.41 26.94 16.47
C THR A 37 13.39 26.27 17.44
N ALA A 38 13.83 25.04 17.18
CA ALA A 38 14.73 24.25 18.03
C ALA A 38 14.17 23.90 19.43
N MET A 39 12.91 23.47 19.50
CA MET A 39 12.21 23.14 20.76
C MET A 39 11.57 21.74 20.77
N SER A 40 10.97 21.32 21.89
CA SER A 40 10.26 20.03 21.98
C SER A 40 9.02 19.98 21.08
N GLU A 41 8.80 18.83 20.44
CA GLU A 41 7.87 18.62 19.32
C GLU A 41 6.40 18.40 19.76
N SER A 42 6.17 17.97 21.00
CA SER A 42 4.83 17.57 21.48
C SER A 42 4.16 18.69 22.26
N LEU A 43 3.40 19.54 21.58
CA LEU A 43 2.71 20.67 22.23
C LEU A 43 1.24 20.66 21.79
N THR A 44 0.34 20.56 22.77
CA THR A 44 -1.08 20.85 22.57
C THR A 44 -1.26 22.35 22.29
N PHE A 45 -2.42 22.76 21.78
CA PHE A 45 -2.78 24.15 21.54
C PHE A 45 -2.33 25.14 22.64
N ASP A 46 -2.63 24.86 23.91
CA ASP A 46 -2.27 25.75 25.03
C ASP A 46 -0.77 25.82 25.29
N VAL A 47 -0.06 24.71 25.08
CA VAL A 47 1.39 24.68 25.22
C VAL A 47 2.04 25.45 24.09
N CYS A 48 1.62 25.23 22.84
CA CYS A 48 2.09 26.01 21.70
C CYS A 48 1.81 27.51 21.87
N ARG A 49 0.61 27.87 22.33
CA ARG A 49 0.25 29.25 22.64
C ARG A 49 1.18 29.87 23.68
N ALA A 50 1.45 29.18 24.78
CA ALA A 50 2.37 29.65 25.82
C ALA A 50 3.80 29.81 25.27
N GLU A 51 4.22 28.90 24.41
CA GLU A 51 5.54 28.93 23.77
C GLU A 51 5.68 30.07 22.75
N VAL A 52 4.67 30.39 21.94
CA VAL A 52 4.69 31.60 21.07
C VAL A 52 4.92 32.85 21.92
N ARG A 53 4.25 32.97 23.07
CA ARG A 53 4.45 34.11 23.99
C ARG A 53 5.87 34.15 24.54
N LYS A 54 6.40 33.00 24.94
CA LYS A 54 7.77 32.89 25.45
C LYS A 54 8.79 33.32 24.39
N ILE A 55 8.62 32.88 23.15
CA ILE A 55 9.45 33.29 22.01
C ILE A 55 9.36 34.80 21.77
N GLN A 56 8.15 35.38 21.80
CA GLN A 56 7.97 36.83 21.65
C GLN A 56 8.69 37.60 22.76
N ASN A 57 8.57 37.15 24.01
CA ASN A 57 9.25 37.79 25.14
C ASN A 57 10.76 37.70 25.01
N LEU A 58 11.31 36.52 24.69
CA LEU A 58 12.75 36.35 24.47
C LEU A 58 13.27 37.29 23.39
N HIS A 59 12.56 37.42 22.27
CA HIS A 59 12.95 38.30 21.17
C HIS A 59 12.94 39.78 21.56
N MET A 60 11.95 40.23 22.31
CA MET A 60 11.76 41.65 22.55
C MET A 60 12.37 42.15 23.88
N ASP A 61 12.75 41.24 24.77
CA ASP A 61 13.39 41.53 26.06
C ASP A 61 14.92 41.30 26.03
N GLY A 62 15.49 40.90 24.87
CA GLY A 62 16.94 40.67 24.72
C GLY A 62 17.43 39.34 25.27
N GLY A 63 16.53 38.36 25.41
CA GLY A 63 16.86 37.00 25.85
C GLY A 63 17.36 36.08 24.73
N THR A 64 17.76 36.65 23.59
CA THR A 64 18.32 35.93 22.45
C THR A 64 19.79 35.64 22.70
N THR A 65 20.32 34.57 22.14
CA THR A 65 21.74 34.21 22.32
C THR A 65 22.69 35.18 21.62
N THR A 66 22.21 35.95 20.64
CA THR A 66 22.96 37.03 19.99
C THR A 66 22.88 38.36 20.75
N GLY A 67 22.05 38.44 21.81
CA GLY A 67 21.76 39.69 22.52
C GLY A 67 20.97 40.70 21.70
N GLU A 68 20.50 40.34 20.50
CA GLU A 68 19.68 41.22 19.67
C GLU A 68 18.28 41.37 20.28
N VAL A 69 17.83 42.62 20.33
CA VAL A 69 16.48 43.01 20.75
C VAL A 69 15.66 43.31 19.51
N PHE A 70 14.59 42.53 19.31
CA PHE A 70 13.67 42.73 18.21
C PHE A 70 12.49 43.61 18.61
N ASP A 71 11.91 44.30 17.62
CA ASP A 71 10.69 45.10 17.81
C ASP A 71 9.43 44.25 18.01
N ASP A 72 9.49 42.97 17.61
CA ASP A 72 8.41 41.98 17.74
C ASP A 72 9.00 40.57 17.60
N ILE A 73 8.19 39.53 17.81
CA ILE A 73 8.54 38.14 17.45
C ILE A 73 9.13 38.09 16.04
N ALA A 74 10.26 37.41 15.83
CA ALA A 74 11.00 37.51 14.58
C ALA A 74 10.24 36.93 13.35
N MET A 75 9.38 35.93 13.57
CA MET A 75 8.75 35.15 12.50
C MET A 75 7.43 35.75 12.03
N ASN A 76 7.10 35.55 10.75
CA ASN A 76 5.77 35.90 10.24
C ASN A 76 4.71 34.92 10.76
N PHE A 77 5.00 33.63 10.74
CA PHE A 77 4.10 32.58 11.21
C PHE A 77 4.85 31.46 11.93
N LEU A 78 4.17 30.85 12.90
CA LEU A 78 4.65 29.66 13.60
C LEU A 78 3.61 28.55 13.49
N ILE A 79 4.06 27.30 13.33
CA ILE A 79 3.19 26.13 13.17
C ILE A 79 3.52 25.11 14.25
N CYS A 80 2.52 24.78 15.05
CA CYS A 80 2.58 23.77 16.08
C CYS A 80 2.61 22.35 15.50
N GLY A 81 3.10 21.36 16.26
CA GLY A 81 3.12 19.96 15.83
C GLY A 81 1.73 19.39 15.49
N ASP A 82 0.67 19.90 16.12
CA ASP A 82 -0.74 19.53 15.84
C ASP A 82 -1.34 20.20 14.60
N GLY A 83 -0.60 21.09 13.92
CA GLY A 83 -1.07 21.84 12.76
C GLY A 83 -1.73 23.19 13.07
N THR A 84 -1.79 23.62 14.34
CA THR A 84 -2.23 24.97 14.69
C THR A 84 -1.24 26.00 14.16
N VAL A 85 -1.74 27.04 13.48
CA VAL A 85 -0.93 28.13 12.95
C VAL A 85 -1.16 29.40 13.74
N PHE A 86 -0.07 29.98 14.25
CA PHE A 86 -0.07 31.24 14.98
C PHE A 86 0.44 32.36 14.10
N GLU A 87 -0.30 33.46 14.07
CA GLU A 87 0.13 34.71 13.46
C GLU A 87 1.23 35.34 14.32
N GLY A 88 2.47 35.32 13.85
CA GLY A 88 3.55 36.12 14.41
C GLY A 88 3.41 37.57 13.95
N ARG A 89 4.31 38.02 13.07
CA ARG A 89 4.16 39.34 12.42
C ARG A 89 3.06 39.37 11.36
N GLY A 90 2.62 38.21 10.86
CA GLY A 90 1.60 38.10 9.83
C GLY A 90 2.11 38.44 8.42
N TRP A 91 1.20 38.57 7.46
CA TRP A 91 1.51 38.73 6.04
C TRP A 91 2.08 40.10 5.67
N ALA A 92 1.54 41.17 6.24
CA ALA A 92 1.81 42.54 5.79
C ALA A 92 3.08 43.16 6.41
N LYS A 93 3.70 42.49 7.39
CA LYS A 93 4.81 43.04 8.17
C LYS A 93 6.11 42.29 7.88
N ARG A 94 7.20 43.04 7.86
CA ARG A 94 8.55 42.53 7.63
C ARG A 94 8.98 41.57 8.74
N GLY A 95 9.43 40.37 8.38
CA GLY A 95 10.07 39.41 9.31
C GLY A 95 11.42 39.91 9.83
N ALA A 96 11.97 39.22 10.83
CA ALA A 96 13.32 39.43 11.36
C ALA A 96 14.13 38.12 11.44
N HIS A 97 13.98 37.24 10.44
CA HIS A 97 14.60 35.92 10.38
C HIS A 97 16.01 35.91 9.75
N ARG A 98 16.23 36.63 8.65
CA ARG A 98 17.56 36.79 8.01
C ARG A 98 17.62 38.15 7.31
N ARG A 99 18.62 38.98 7.63
CA ARG A 99 18.68 40.42 7.26
C ARG A 99 18.38 40.68 5.77
N GLU A 100 18.99 39.89 4.88
CA GLU A 100 18.83 40.00 3.41
C GLU A 100 17.48 39.51 2.87
N TRP A 101 16.75 38.71 3.65
CA TRP A 101 15.49 38.08 3.26
C TRP A 101 14.28 38.75 3.88
N ASN A 102 14.46 39.38 5.04
CA ASN A 102 13.40 40.03 5.82
C ASN A 102 12.45 40.90 4.99
N GLY A 103 12.98 41.65 4.01
CA GLY A 103 12.20 42.57 3.16
C GLY A 103 11.61 41.96 1.89
N LYS A 104 11.85 40.67 1.61
CA LYS A 104 11.47 40.00 0.36
C LYS A 104 10.89 38.59 0.55
N SER A 105 10.67 38.16 1.79
CA SER A 105 10.12 36.83 2.08
C SER A 105 9.21 36.79 3.30
N HIS A 106 8.30 35.83 3.29
CA HIS A 106 7.54 35.41 4.46
C HIS A 106 8.21 34.22 5.13
N SER A 107 8.38 34.30 6.45
CA SER A 107 8.99 33.23 7.25
C SER A 107 7.94 32.37 7.96
N ILE A 108 8.04 31.05 7.78
CA ILE A 108 7.17 30.06 8.43
C ILE A 108 8.05 29.11 9.24
N TYR A 109 7.84 29.08 10.55
CA TYR A 109 8.65 28.27 11.46
C TYR A 109 7.85 27.12 12.05
N PHE A 110 8.35 25.90 11.89
CA PHE A 110 7.84 24.74 12.59
C PHE A 110 8.34 24.73 14.03
N MET A 111 7.42 24.58 14.98
CA MET A 111 7.80 24.37 16.37
C MET A 111 8.38 22.96 16.53
N GLY A 112 9.68 22.88 16.84
CA GLY A 112 10.38 21.60 16.94
C GLY A 112 11.88 21.71 16.68
N ASP A 113 12.61 20.61 16.91
CA ASP A 113 14.01 20.41 16.50
C ASP A 113 14.12 19.22 15.53
N TYR A 114 14.61 19.52 14.34
CA TYR A 114 14.71 18.68 13.16
C TYR A 114 16.13 18.78 12.54
N ARG A 115 17.17 19.11 13.35
CA ARG A 115 18.50 19.48 12.85
C ARG A 115 19.52 18.35 12.60
N GLU A 116 19.49 17.21 13.30
CA GLU A 116 20.68 16.32 13.32
C GLU A 116 20.46 14.79 13.29
N THR A 117 19.27 14.28 12.97
CA THR A 117 19.13 12.86 12.60
C THR A 117 18.25 12.73 11.35
N SER A 118 18.80 12.08 10.33
CA SER A 118 18.38 12.07 8.93
C SER A 118 17.04 11.39 8.60
N ASP A 119 16.04 11.41 9.48
CA ASP A 119 14.70 10.81 9.25
C ASP A 119 13.52 11.59 9.87
N ARG A 120 13.75 12.75 10.52
CA ARG A 120 12.68 13.52 11.19
C ARG A 120 12.24 14.74 10.40
N LEU A 121 11.05 14.65 9.80
CA LEU A 121 10.30 15.79 9.24
C LEU A 121 9.32 16.35 10.27
N PRO A 122 8.90 17.64 10.15
CA PRO A 122 7.76 18.13 10.93
C PRO A 122 6.54 17.21 10.80
N PRO A 123 5.73 17.05 11.85
CA PRO A 123 4.54 16.21 11.81
C PRO A 123 3.64 16.53 10.62
N ARG A 124 2.95 15.52 10.11
CA ARG A 124 2.11 15.67 8.90
C ARG A 124 1.09 16.80 9.03
N ALA A 125 0.48 16.96 10.21
CA ALA A 125 -0.46 18.04 10.49
C ALA A 125 0.17 19.43 10.34
N ALA A 126 1.41 19.61 10.82
CA ALA A 126 2.17 20.84 10.67
C ALA A 126 2.53 21.12 9.19
N LEU A 127 2.99 20.10 8.46
CA LEU A 127 3.28 20.22 7.02
C LEU A 127 2.04 20.57 6.20
N ASP A 128 0.90 19.95 6.49
CA ASP A 128 -0.36 20.24 5.81
C ASP A 128 -0.89 21.63 6.17
N ALA A 129 -0.68 22.10 7.41
CA ALA A 129 -0.97 23.46 7.81
C ALA A 129 -0.10 24.50 7.10
N ALA A 130 1.20 24.21 6.90
CA ALA A 130 2.09 25.09 6.14
C ALA A 130 1.61 25.26 4.69
N ARG A 131 1.20 24.17 4.03
CA ARG A 131 0.66 24.21 2.66
C ARG A 131 -0.60 25.06 2.59
N ARG A 132 -1.54 24.84 3.51
CA ARG A 132 -2.77 25.64 3.60
C ARG A 132 -2.48 27.11 3.84
N LEU A 133 -1.49 27.41 4.68
CA LEU A 133 -1.08 28.78 4.98
C LEU A 133 -0.50 29.47 3.74
N ILE A 134 0.40 28.80 3.03
CA ILE A 134 1.00 29.34 1.80
C ILE A 134 -0.08 29.59 0.73
N GLN A 135 -0.97 28.63 0.52
CA GLN A 135 -2.07 28.79 -0.43
C GLN A 135 -2.98 29.97 -0.05
N CYS A 136 -3.32 30.10 1.24
CA CYS A 136 -4.03 31.26 1.78
C CYS A 136 -3.32 32.59 1.44
N GLY A 137 -1.98 32.63 1.55
CA GLY A 137 -1.17 33.80 1.19
C GLY A 137 -1.23 34.12 -0.30
N VAL A 138 -1.17 33.11 -1.17
CA VAL A 138 -1.29 33.27 -2.63
C VAL A 138 -2.68 33.76 -3.02
N ASP A 139 -3.73 33.10 -2.52
CA ASP A 139 -5.13 33.42 -2.82
C ASP A 139 -5.51 34.82 -2.33
N SER A 140 -4.87 35.29 -1.25
CA SER A 140 -5.09 36.63 -0.69
C SER A 140 -4.15 37.69 -1.27
N HIS A 141 -3.36 37.37 -2.30
CA HIS A 141 -2.37 38.25 -2.94
C HIS A 141 -1.27 38.79 -1.99
N PHE A 142 -1.00 38.08 -0.89
CA PHE A 142 0.16 38.36 -0.04
C PHE A 142 1.44 37.71 -0.58
N VAL A 143 1.32 36.64 -1.35
CA VAL A 143 2.41 35.87 -1.95
C VAL A 143 2.20 35.82 -3.46
N GLU A 144 3.27 35.94 -4.24
CA GLU A 144 3.20 35.83 -5.71
C GLU A 144 2.78 34.42 -6.14
N GLN A 145 2.08 34.28 -7.27
CA GLN A 145 1.68 32.96 -7.78
C GLN A 145 2.88 32.06 -8.14
N ASN A 146 3.99 32.66 -8.56
CA ASN A 146 5.26 32.01 -8.93
C ASN A 146 6.33 32.13 -7.83
N TYR A 147 5.92 32.13 -6.56
CA TYR A 147 6.84 32.25 -5.43
C TYR A 147 7.89 31.14 -5.40
N THR A 148 9.07 31.46 -4.86
CA THR A 148 10.12 30.47 -4.59
C THR A 148 10.12 30.07 -3.12
N LEU A 149 10.09 28.76 -2.86
CA LEU A 149 10.12 28.19 -1.52
C LEU A 149 11.55 27.77 -1.15
N TYR A 150 12.04 28.26 -0.02
CA TYR A 150 13.38 27.98 0.51
C TYR A 150 13.28 27.25 1.85
N GLY A 151 14.11 26.23 2.06
CA GLY A 151 14.19 25.49 3.33
C GLY A 151 15.50 25.75 4.07
N SER A 152 15.41 26.00 5.39
CA SER A 152 16.57 26.22 6.25
C SER A 152 17.08 24.95 6.94
N TYR A 153 18.31 24.53 6.58
CA TYR A 153 19.07 23.41 7.14
C TYR A 153 18.24 22.14 7.41
N LEU A 154 17.78 21.50 6.32
CA LEU A 154 17.20 20.15 6.33
C LEU A 154 18.15 19.04 5.85
N ASN A 155 19.46 19.34 5.66
CA ASN A 155 20.59 18.38 5.65
C ASN A 155 21.93 19.03 5.23
N ALA A 156 22.92 19.10 6.13
CA ALA A 156 24.40 18.98 5.91
C ALA A 156 25.15 19.41 7.19
N GLY A 157 26.14 18.62 7.63
CA GLY A 157 26.63 18.53 9.01
C GLY A 157 27.49 19.66 9.63
N VAL A 158 27.25 19.86 10.94
CA VAL A 158 28.15 20.18 12.09
C VAL A 158 28.77 21.61 12.20
N PRO A 159 28.88 22.28 13.40
CA PRO A 159 28.18 22.14 14.69
C PRO A 159 27.69 23.46 15.40
N VAL A 160 26.87 23.26 16.45
CA VAL A 160 26.61 24.07 17.69
C VAL A 160 25.58 25.23 17.71
N ALA A 161 24.73 25.13 18.74
CA ALA A 161 23.99 26.14 19.52
C ALA A 161 22.72 26.79 18.94
N CYS A 162 21.63 26.65 19.70
CA CYS A 162 20.47 27.55 19.71
C CYS A 162 20.88 28.99 19.41
N HIS A 163 20.53 29.56 18.25
CA HIS A 163 20.63 31.01 18.05
C HIS A 163 19.34 31.56 17.46
N CYS A 164 18.51 32.14 18.33
CA CYS A 164 17.41 33.03 18.01
C CYS A 164 17.98 34.41 17.60
N GLY A 165 18.79 34.43 16.53
CA GLY A 165 19.41 35.62 15.95
C GLY A 165 19.81 35.40 14.48
N PRO A 166 20.09 36.46 13.70
CA PRO A 166 20.31 36.39 12.27
C PRO A 166 21.59 35.60 11.95
N ILE A 167 21.45 34.65 11.02
CA ILE A 167 22.56 33.86 10.48
C ILE A 167 23.46 34.80 9.65
N ASP A 168 24.73 34.95 10.06
CA ASP A 168 25.69 35.86 9.46
C ASP A 168 26.38 35.29 8.20
N ARG A 169 26.43 36.17 7.20
CA ARG A 169 27.23 36.36 5.97
C ARG A 169 27.89 35.24 5.14
N GLU A 170 28.05 33.98 5.55
CA GLU A 170 28.86 33.02 4.73
C GLU A 170 28.29 31.60 4.56
N SER A 171 26.97 31.41 4.62
CA SER A 171 26.32 30.11 4.36
C SER A 171 25.88 29.93 2.89
N PRO A 172 26.05 28.74 2.28
CA PRO A 172 25.63 28.47 0.90
C PRO A 172 24.10 28.64 0.70
N PRO A 173 23.62 28.93 -0.53
CA PRO A 173 22.24 29.29 -0.80
C PRO A 173 21.24 28.16 -0.48
N TRP A 174 20.05 28.56 0.00
CA TRP A 174 18.93 27.65 0.28
C TRP A 174 18.45 26.94 -1.01
N ASN A 175 18.19 25.63 -0.94
CA ASN A 175 17.69 24.86 -2.10
C ASN A 175 16.16 25.05 -2.30
N PRO A 176 15.67 25.14 -3.55
CA PRO A 176 14.23 25.22 -3.87
C PRO A 176 13.45 23.95 -3.48
N VAL A 177 12.18 24.07 -3.06
CA VAL A 177 11.28 22.94 -2.70
C VAL A 177 9.93 23.06 -3.45
N THR A 178 9.36 21.93 -3.92
CA THR A 178 8.09 21.89 -4.68
C THR A 178 6.82 21.90 -3.79
N PRO A 179 5.70 22.59 -4.15
CA PRO A 179 4.46 22.67 -3.35
C PRO A 179 3.56 21.42 -3.44
N PHE A 180 2.70 21.18 -2.45
CA PHE A 180 1.86 19.97 -2.29
C PHE A 180 0.37 20.31 -2.05
N ALA A 181 -0.56 19.53 -2.63
CA ALA A 181 -2.02 19.78 -2.68
C ALA A 181 -2.83 19.34 -1.42
N ALA A 182 -4.10 19.75 -1.33
CA ALA A 182 -4.92 19.80 -0.10
C ALA A 182 -6.21 18.94 -0.14
N SER A 183 -6.73 18.53 1.03
CA SER A 183 -8.15 18.15 1.22
C SER A 183 -8.61 18.30 2.69
N THR A 184 -9.87 18.70 2.86
CA THR A 184 -10.51 19.32 4.06
C THR A 184 -11.31 18.36 5.00
N PRO A 185 -11.69 18.80 6.24
CA PRO A 185 -12.20 17.96 7.34
C PRO A 185 -13.62 18.30 7.86
N LYS A 186 -14.13 17.55 8.85
CA LYS A 186 -15.30 17.87 9.72
C LYS A 186 -15.12 17.31 11.16
N PRO A 187 -15.85 17.82 12.19
CA PRO A 187 -15.24 18.32 13.44
C PRO A 187 -15.63 17.60 14.75
N GLN A 188 -14.93 18.01 15.83
CA GLN A 188 -14.97 17.55 17.22
C GLN A 188 -16.13 18.10 18.07
N VAL A 189 -16.35 17.48 19.25
CA VAL A 189 -17.05 18.06 20.41
C VAL A 189 -16.14 18.00 21.64
N SER A 190 -16.15 19.09 22.41
CA SER A 190 -15.36 19.38 23.63
C SER A 190 -16.17 19.10 24.90
N MET A 191 -15.49 19.00 26.05
CA MET A 191 -15.79 19.81 27.25
C MET A 191 -14.74 19.61 28.37
N THR A 192 -14.50 20.70 29.08
CA THR A 192 -13.50 20.97 30.12
C THR A 192 -14.08 20.82 31.54
N GLY A 193 -13.23 20.65 32.56
CA GLY A 193 -13.62 20.95 33.95
C GLY A 193 -12.63 20.53 35.04
N ASP A 194 -11.91 21.51 35.59
CA ASP A 194 -10.93 21.53 36.69
C ASP A 194 -11.60 21.26 38.07
N THR A 195 -10.97 20.66 39.11
CA THR A 195 -10.18 21.40 40.13
C THR A 195 -9.54 20.51 41.22
N ARG A 196 -8.44 21.05 41.76
CA ARG A 196 -7.42 20.61 42.75
C ARG A 196 -7.89 19.97 44.06
N ASN A 197 -7.19 18.90 44.49
CA ASN A 197 -6.32 18.84 45.69
C ASN A 197 -5.76 17.41 45.88
N ASP A 198 -4.47 17.15 45.61
CA ASP A 198 -3.58 16.18 46.31
C ASP A 198 -2.12 16.41 45.87
N LYS A 199 -1.55 17.59 46.10
CA LYS A 199 -0.25 17.95 45.49
C LYS A 199 0.94 17.06 45.87
N TYR A 200 0.86 16.30 46.97
CA TYR A 200 1.92 15.38 47.38
C TYR A 200 1.69 13.94 46.94
N LEU A 201 0.43 13.49 46.86
CA LEU A 201 0.08 12.17 46.32
C LEU A 201 0.16 12.16 44.79
N TYR A 202 -0.33 13.22 44.12
CA TYR A 202 -0.20 13.39 42.66
C TYR A 202 1.24 13.64 42.20
N GLY A 203 2.12 14.17 43.05
CA GLY A 203 3.54 14.35 42.72
C GLY A 203 4.28 13.02 42.61
N VAL A 204 4.04 12.11 43.57
CA VAL A 204 4.63 10.76 43.56
C VAL A 204 3.94 9.87 42.53
N LEU A 205 2.60 9.87 42.45
CA LEU A 205 1.87 9.15 41.39
C LEU A 205 2.23 9.69 40.00
N GLY A 206 2.32 11.00 39.82
CA GLY A 206 2.68 11.63 38.55
C GLY A 206 4.12 11.36 38.14
N GLY A 207 5.05 11.28 39.09
CA GLY A 207 6.42 10.85 38.85
C GLY A 207 6.52 9.38 38.44
N VAL A 208 5.77 8.49 39.12
CA VAL A 208 5.71 7.07 38.77
C VAL A 208 5.03 6.89 37.41
N ILE A 209 3.91 7.55 37.13
CA ILE A 209 3.22 7.50 35.83
C ILE A 209 4.12 8.06 34.73
N GLY A 210 4.77 9.21 34.95
CA GLY A 210 5.70 9.81 33.99
C GLY A 210 6.90 8.91 33.69
N PHE A 211 7.53 8.33 34.71
CA PHE A 211 8.62 7.37 34.55
C PHE A 211 8.13 6.11 33.83
N THR A 212 6.95 5.59 34.19
CA THR A 212 6.35 4.43 33.53
C THR A 212 6.05 4.71 32.06
N LEU A 213 5.51 5.89 31.72
CA LEU A 213 5.25 6.31 30.34
C LEU A 213 6.55 6.47 29.53
N VAL A 214 7.62 7.00 30.15
CA VAL A 214 8.95 7.08 29.52
C VAL A 214 9.54 5.67 29.31
N CYS A 215 9.46 4.79 30.30
CA CYS A 215 9.87 3.40 30.17
C CYS A 215 9.04 2.67 29.10
N LEU A 216 7.73 2.88 29.05
CA LEU A 216 6.85 2.33 28.00
C LEU A 216 7.20 2.90 26.62
N PHE A 217 7.57 4.18 26.51
CA PHE A 217 8.03 4.78 25.27
C PHE A 217 9.36 4.20 24.80
N PHE A 218 10.35 4.04 25.69
CA PHE A 218 11.62 3.39 25.36
C PHE A 218 11.45 1.90 25.09
N MET A 219 10.59 1.20 25.83
CA MET A 219 10.22 -0.20 25.54
C MET A 219 9.51 -0.31 24.19
N TRP A 220 8.65 0.65 23.83
CA TRP A 220 8.00 0.71 22.52
C TRP A 220 9.00 0.98 21.38
N LEU A 221 9.91 1.95 21.55
CA LEU A 221 11.00 2.21 20.58
C LEU A 221 11.94 1.02 20.44
N TRP A 222 12.29 0.37 21.56
CA TRP A 222 13.11 -0.83 21.57
C TRP A 222 12.39 -1.99 20.89
N LYS A 223 11.10 -2.21 21.19
CA LYS A 223 10.27 -3.23 20.52
C LYS A 223 10.13 -2.95 19.02
N ARG A 224 9.96 -1.69 18.61
CA ARG A 224 9.88 -1.27 17.19
C ARG A 224 11.20 -1.52 16.46
N ARG A 225 12.34 -1.10 17.01
CA ARG A 225 13.68 -1.36 16.45
C ARG A 225 14.06 -2.84 16.50
N SER A 226 13.61 -3.58 17.51
CA SER A 226 13.87 -5.01 17.67
C SER A 226 13.12 -5.82 16.61
N GLY A 227 11.85 -5.50 16.34
CA GLY A 227 11.04 -6.18 15.31
C GLY A 227 11.57 -5.99 13.90
N THR A 228 11.96 -4.77 13.50
CA THR A 228 12.53 -4.54 12.16
C THR A 228 13.89 -5.22 12.00
N ARG A 229 14.77 -5.15 13.01
CA ARG A 229 16.06 -5.88 13.01
C ARG A 229 15.88 -7.39 13.02
N PHE A 230 14.84 -7.91 13.69
CA PHE A 230 14.53 -9.34 13.69
C PHE A 230 14.18 -9.81 12.29
N LEU A 231 13.24 -9.13 11.62
CA LEU A 231 12.82 -9.46 10.27
C LEU A 231 13.97 -9.34 9.27
N GLU A 232 14.76 -8.25 9.36
CA GLU A 232 15.97 -8.07 8.54
C GLU A 232 16.95 -9.23 8.73
N LYS A 233 17.34 -9.55 9.98
CA LYS A 233 18.27 -10.65 10.26
C LYS A 233 17.76 -11.99 9.74
N LYS A 234 16.46 -12.26 9.93
CA LYS A 234 15.83 -13.50 9.50
C LYS A 234 15.87 -13.64 7.98
N VAL A 235 15.42 -12.62 7.24
CA VAL A 235 15.44 -12.64 5.77
C VAL A 235 16.87 -12.71 5.25
N ARG A 236 17.81 -11.98 5.86
CA ARG A 236 19.24 -12.09 5.51
C ARG A 236 19.80 -13.49 5.72
N LEU A 237 19.35 -14.21 6.75
CA LEU A 237 19.77 -15.59 7.01
C LEU A 237 19.13 -16.57 6.01
N GLN A 238 17.82 -16.48 5.78
CA GLN A 238 17.06 -17.43 4.96
C GLN A 238 17.25 -17.22 3.45
N CYS A 239 17.43 -15.97 3.02
CA CYS A 239 17.41 -15.57 1.61
C CYS A 239 18.75 -14.98 1.14
N ALA A 240 19.86 -15.20 1.87
CA ALA A 240 21.19 -14.67 1.52
C ALA A 240 21.56 -14.90 0.05
N TRP A 241 21.22 -16.08 -0.47
CA TRP A 241 21.42 -16.54 -1.84
C TRP A 241 20.79 -15.63 -2.90
N ALA A 242 19.68 -14.98 -2.56
CA ALA A 242 18.89 -14.15 -3.47
C ALA A 242 19.19 -12.65 -3.30
N LEU A 243 19.58 -12.21 -2.10
CA LEU A 243 19.61 -10.79 -1.74
C LEU A 243 20.59 -9.93 -2.53
N ILE A 244 21.70 -10.49 -3.00
CA ILE A 244 22.66 -9.77 -3.88
C ILE A 244 21.96 -9.22 -5.13
N ARG A 245 20.88 -9.85 -5.58
CA ARG A 245 20.16 -9.51 -6.81
C ARG A 245 18.87 -8.74 -6.58
N TYR A 246 18.23 -8.98 -5.43
CA TYR A 246 16.89 -8.50 -5.16
C TYR A 246 16.84 -7.40 -4.09
N GLU A 247 17.92 -7.12 -3.36
CA GLU A 247 17.91 -6.05 -2.36
C GLU A 247 17.92 -4.67 -3.04
N ILE A 248 16.86 -3.89 -2.80
CA ILE A 248 16.67 -2.54 -3.35
C ILE A 248 16.96 -1.52 -2.23
N PRO A 249 17.90 -0.59 -2.42
CA PRO A 249 18.10 0.50 -1.48
C PRO A 249 16.85 1.39 -1.36
N PRO A 250 16.44 1.83 -0.15
CA PRO A 250 15.19 2.57 0.06
C PRO A 250 15.01 3.81 -0.82
N LYS A 251 16.10 4.52 -1.13
CA LYS A 251 16.13 5.71 -2.01
C LYS A 251 15.57 5.48 -3.42
N HIS A 252 15.49 4.23 -3.85
CA HIS A 252 15.01 3.84 -5.18
C HIS A 252 13.52 3.50 -5.22
N VAL A 253 12.86 3.45 -4.07
CA VAL A 253 11.44 3.12 -3.97
C VAL A 253 10.67 4.38 -3.57
N CYS A 254 9.76 4.82 -4.44
CA CYS A 254 8.89 5.96 -4.18
C CYS A 254 7.44 5.49 -4.08
N LEU A 255 6.77 5.78 -2.98
CA LEU A 255 5.33 5.55 -2.85
C LEU A 255 4.58 6.63 -3.62
N VAL A 256 3.55 6.26 -4.40
CA VAL A 256 2.72 7.25 -5.12
C VAL A 256 1.93 8.09 -4.10
N ASP A 257 1.85 9.41 -4.35
CA ASP A 257 1.30 10.43 -3.44
C ASP A 257 -0.14 10.05 -2.98
N PRO A 258 -0.46 10.12 -1.66
CA PRO A 258 -1.84 9.99 -1.15
C PRO A 258 -2.89 10.91 -1.79
N LEU A 259 -2.50 11.99 -2.47
CA LEU A 259 -3.42 12.88 -3.20
C LEU A 259 -3.76 12.39 -4.63
N ALA A 260 -3.16 11.30 -5.09
CA ALA A 260 -3.33 10.77 -6.46
C ALA A 260 -4.58 9.90 -6.67
N GLY A 261 -5.53 9.86 -5.71
CA GLY A 261 -6.83 9.21 -5.87
C GLY A 261 -6.97 7.81 -5.22
N PRO A 262 -8.11 7.13 -5.44
CA PRO A 262 -8.49 5.87 -4.77
C PRO A 262 -7.58 4.68 -5.10
N ASP A 263 -6.78 4.74 -6.16
CA ASP A 263 -5.95 3.64 -6.66
C ASP A 263 -4.63 3.43 -5.90
N LYS A 264 -4.39 4.18 -4.81
CA LYS A 264 -3.17 4.03 -4.00
C LYS A 264 -3.16 2.74 -3.19
N TYR A 265 -4.28 2.41 -2.55
CA TYR A 265 -4.42 1.21 -1.73
C TYR A 265 -4.94 0.07 -2.60
N LEU A 266 -4.02 -0.78 -3.05
CA LEU A 266 -4.37 -1.89 -3.94
C LEU A 266 -5.06 -3.01 -3.17
N GLY A 267 -4.67 -3.20 -1.91
CA GLY A 267 -5.29 -4.19 -1.04
C GLY A 267 -4.70 -4.22 0.36
N LYS A 268 -5.39 -4.93 1.24
CA LYS A 268 -4.92 -5.29 2.57
C LYS A 268 -4.91 -6.82 2.61
N GLY A 269 -3.75 -7.43 2.44
CA GLY A 269 -3.59 -8.87 2.57
C GLY A 269 -3.71 -9.30 4.04
N ASN A 270 -3.68 -10.61 4.29
CA ASN A 270 -3.74 -11.18 5.65
C ASN A 270 -2.70 -10.55 6.59
N PHE A 271 -1.50 -10.30 6.07
CA PHE A 271 -0.35 -9.89 6.88
C PHE A 271 0.06 -8.43 6.66
N GLY A 272 -0.16 -7.86 5.46
CA GLY A 272 0.39 -6.55 5.09
C GLY A 272 -0.58 -5.65 4.33
N VAL A 273 -0.14 -4.44 4.03
CA VAL A 273 -0.84 -3.50 3.16
C VAL A 273 -0.08 -3.41 1.85
N VAL A 274 -0.81 -3.45 0.73
CA VAL A 274 -0.26 -3.33 -0.63
C VAL A 274 -0.63 -1.96 -1.18
N VAL A 275 0.38 -1.21 -1.62
CA VAL A 275 0.20 0.12 -2.22
C VAL A 275 0.87 0.20 -3.58
N LYS A 276 0.38 1.12 -4.42
CA LYS A 276 1.02 1.47 -5.68
C LYS A 276 2.28 2.32 -5.42
N GLY A 277 3.38 1.96 -6.06
CA GLY A 277 4.66 2.66 -5.97
C GLY A 277 5.33 2.80 -7.32
N ARG A 278 6.52 3.41 -7.32
CA ARG A 278 7.36 3.60 -8.50
C ARG A 278 8.82 3.35 -8.14
N LEU A 279 9.55 2.69 -9.03
CA LEU A 279 11.00 2.60 -8.93
C LEU A 279 11.65 3.83 -9.61
N VAL A 280 12.51 4.54 -8.88
CA VAL A 280 13.13 5.80 -9.33
C VAL A 280 14.64 5.65 -9.38
N ASN A 281 15.24 6.03 -10.51
CA ASN A 281 16.70 5.94 -10.75
C ASN A 281 17.30 4.56 -10.45
N TRP A 282 16.46 3.52 -10.40
CA TRP A 282 16.86 2.13 -10.32
C TRP A 282 16.95 1.62 -11.74
N ARG A 283 18.13 1.73 -12.34
CA ARG A 283 18.35 1.12 -13.64
C ARG A 283 18.50 -0.38 -13.42
N VAL A 284 17.60 -1.13 -14.03
CA VAL A 284 17.67 -2.58 -14.25
C VAL A 284 18.84 -2.95 -15.18
N SER A 285 19.90 -2.13 -15.26
CA SER A 285 21.13 -2.46 -15.97
C SER A 285 22.06 -3.36 -15.15
N GLU A 286 21.82 -3.53 -13.85
CA GLU A 286 22.53 -4.51 -12.99
C GLU A 286 21.78 -5.85 -12.87
N LEU A 287 20.47 -5.86 -13.17
CA LEU A 287 19.73 -7.07 -13.51
C LEU A 287 20.10 -7.45 -14.95
N ARG A 288 21.17 -8.21 -15.16
CA ARG A 288 21.44 -8.87 -16.43
C ARG A 288 20.31 -9.83 -16.78
N THR A 289 19.21 -9.33 -17.35
CA THR A 289 18.25 -10.04 -18.20
C THR A 289 17.45 -9.02 -19.02
N ASP A 290 16.94 -9.50 -20.15
CA ASP A 290 16.57 -8.78 -21.35
C ASP A 290 15.65 -7.56 -21.25
N SER A 291 15.87 -6.71 -22.25
CA SER A 291 15.37 -5.36 -22.42
C SER A 291 13.88 -5.24 -22.77
N THR A 292 13.01 -6.21 -22.51
CA THR A 292 11.63 -6.23 -23.05
C THR A 292 10.53 -5.81 -22.07
N LEU A 293 10.72 -5.95 -20.75
CA LEU A 293 9.65 -5.68 -19.76
C LEU A 293 9.66 -4.27 -19.15
N ILE A 294 10.70 -3.47 -19.35
CA ILE A 294 10.82 -2.11 -18.78
C ILE A 294 11.27 -1.13 -19.87
N LYS A 295 10.51 -1.05 -20.96
CA LYS A 295 10.83 -0.13 -22.08
C LYS A 295 9.90 1.07 -22.23
N THR A 296 8.89 1.22 -21.38
CA THR A 296 7.95 2.34 -21.46
C THR A 296 7.78 3.04 -20.12
N ALA A 297 7.86 4.38 -20.12
CA ALA A 297 7.83 5.23 -18.92
C ALA A 297 6.53 5.13 -18.09
N THR A 298 5.52 4.43 -18.62
CA THR A 298 4.25 4.06 -17.99
C THR A 298 4.33 2.77 -17.13
N ASP A 299 5.33 1.91 -17.34
CA ASP A 299 5.49 0.59 -16.69
C ASP A 299 6.47 0.59 -15.50
N GLN A 300 6.79 1.76 -14.95
CA GLN A 300 7.58 1.86 -13.71
C GLN A 300 6.74 1.69 -12.44
N PHE A 301 5.43 1.49 -12.57
CA PHE A 301 4.57 1.23 -11.43
C PHE A 301 4.80 -0.17 -10.89
N VAL A 302 4.93 -0.26 -9.58
CA VAL A 302 5.13 -1.51 -8.83
C VAL A 302 4.09 -1.62 -7.72
N ALA A 303 3.78 -2.84 -7.32
CA ALA A 303 3.02 -3.10 -6.11
C ALA A 303 4.01 -3.27 -4.94
N ILE A 304 3.81 -2.52 -3.86
CA ILE A 304 4.68 -2.54 -2.69
C ILE A 304 3.87 -3.05 -1.50
N LYS A 305 4.26 -4.22 -0.98
CA LYS A 305 3.69 -4.80 0.24
C LYS A 305 4.59 -4.48 1.42
N PHE A 306 4.01 -3.95 2.50
CA PHE A 306 4.72 -3.70 3.75
C PHE A 306 3.86 -4.09 4.95
N LEU A 307 4.52 -4.27 6.11
CA LEU A 307 3.88 -4.65 7.37
C LEU A 307 3.73 -3.41 8.28
N PRO A 308 2.50 -2.86 8.46
CA PRO A 308 2.29 -1.68 9.31
C PRO A 308 2.75 -1.91 10.76
N ASP A 309 3.27 -0.88 11.42
CA ASP A 309 3.81 -0.96 12.79
C ASP A 309 2.87 -1.62 13.81
N HIS A 310 1.57 -1.29 13.78
CA HIS A 310 0.57 -1.84 14.69
C HIS A 310 0.27 -3.34 14.45
N LYS A 311 0.72 -3.90 13.32
CA LYS A 311 0.56 -5.33 12.97
C LYS A 311 1.82 -6.15 13.23
N LYS A 312 2.95 -5.56 13.66
CA LYS A 312 4.23 -6.26 13.85
C LYS A 312 4.19 -7.14 15.11
N SER A 313 3.85 -8.41 14.95
CA SER A 313 4.03 -9.49 15.92
C SER A 313 5.05 -10.49 15.37
N GLU A 314 5.63 -11.32 16.22
CA GLU A 314 6.58 -12.36 15.77
C GLU A 314 5.94 -13.26 14.70
N TRP A 315 4.68 -13.64 14.90
CA TRP A 315 3.93 -14.44 13.94
C TRP A 315 3.71 -13.72 12.60
N THR A 316 3.30 -12.45 12.57
CA THR A 316 3.09 -11.72 11.31
C THR A 316 4.40 -11.44 10.59
N MET A 317 5.47 -11.14 11.33
CA MET A 317 6.82 -10.98 10.78
C MET A 317 7.34 -12.30 10.19
N ASN A 318 7.09 -13.43 10.84
CA ASN A 318 7.45 -14.75 10.34
C ASN A 318 6.71 -15.09 9.03
N ASN A 319 5.41 -14.81 8.95
CA ASN A 319 4.65 -15.01 7.71
C ASN A 319 5.08 -14.07 6.59
N PHE A 320 5.41 -12.81 6.91
CA PHE A 320 5.91 -11.85 5.92
C PHE A 320 7.29 -12.22 5.37
N ALA A 321 8.21 -12.69 6.23
CA ALA A 321 9.50 -13.25 5.81
C ALA A 321 9.32 -14.48 4.93
N GLN A 322 8.39 -15.36 5.31
CA GLN A 322 8.10 -16.56 4.55
C GLN A 322 7.48 -16.26 3.19
N GLU A 323 6.61 -15.25 3.10
CA GLU A 323 6.09 -14.80 1.81
C GLU A 323 7.21 -14.28 0.89
N MET A 324 8.16 -13.51 1.43
CA MET A 324 9.35 -13.07 0.68
C MET A 324 10.14 -14.28 0.16
N GLU A 325 10.41 -15.26 1.02
CA GLU A 325 11.15 -16.47 0.67
C GLU A 325 10.45 -17.26 -0.44
N MET A 326 9.13 -17.47 -0.32
CA MET A 326 8.33 -18.19 -1.32
C MET A 326 8.31 -17.47 -2.67
N LEU A 327 8.16 -16.14 -2.67
CA LEU A 327 8.19 -15.32 -3.89
C LEU A 327 9.58 -15.30 -4.55
N MET A 328 10.66 -15.36 -3.76
CA MET A 328 12.01 -15.50 -4.30
C MET A 328 12.26 -16.90 -4.88
N LYS A 329 11.76 -17.94 -4.22
CA LYS A 329 11.97 -19.34 -4.60
C LYS A 329 11.17 -19.76 -5.83
N VAL A 330 9.93 -19.28 -5.96
CA VAL A 330 9.06 -19.66 -7.09
C VAL A 330 9.67 -19.26 -8.43
N GLY A 331 10.40 -18.15 -8.50
CA GLY A 331 11.01 -17.66 -9.74
C GLY A 331 10.05 -16.86 -10.61
N ARG A 332 10.33 -16.77 -11.91
CA ARG A 332 9.54 -15.97 -12.86
C ARG A 332 8.66 -16.82 -13.74
N HIS A 333 7.42 -16.36 -13.93
CA HIS A 333 6.48 -16.96 -14.85
C HIS A 333 5.48 -15.91 -15.35
N VAL A 334 4.99 -16.08 -16.58
CA VAL A 334 4.02 -15.15 -17.17
C VAL A 334 2.73 -15.05 -16.36
N ASN A 335 2.30 -16.17 -15.74
CA ASN A 335 1.05 -16.26 -14.97
C ASN A 335 1.22 -16.20 -13.44
N ILE A 336 2.36 -15.73 -12.93
CA ILE A 336 2.60 -15.51 -11.50
C ILE A 336 2.97 -14.04 -11.31
N VAL A 337 2.53 -13.42 -10.22
CA VAL A 337 2.99 -12.08 -9.84
C VAL A 337 4.50 -12.13 -9.59
N ASN A 338 5.25 -11.60 -10.54
CA ASN A 338 6.70 -11.62 -10.53
C ASN A 338 7.24 -10.71 -9.42
N PHE A 339 8.13 -11.29 -8.64
CA PHE A 339 8.90 -10.61 -7.62
C PHE A 339 9.99 -9.74 -8.27
N ILE A 340 10.08 -8.47 -7.84
CA ILE A 340 11.05 -7.50 -8.36
C ILE A 340 12.19 -7.30 -7.37
N GLY A 341 11.89 -7.19 -6.08
CA GLY A 341 12.91 -7.04 -5.05
C GLY A 341 12.36 -6.80 -3.64
N VAL A 342 13.27 -6.68 -2.68
CA VAL A 342 12.97 -6.38 -1.28
C VAL A 342 13.74 -5.15 -0.81
N VAL A 343 13.09 -4.34 0.00
CA VAL A 343 13.76 -3.33 0.81
C VAL A 343 13.88 -3.91 2.21
N LEU A 344 15.09 -4.05 2.76
CA LEU A 344 15.31 -4.60 4.10
C LEU A 344 15.76 -3.55 5.10
N VAL A 345 16.45 -2.50 4.64
CA VAL A 345 16.93 -1.40 5.47
C VAL A 345 15.78 -0.44 5.77
N GLY A 346 15.52 -0.20 7.06
CA GLY A 346 14.44 0.70 7.50
C GLY A 346 13.11 -0.03 7.67
N GLU A 347 12.12 0.31 6.84
CA GLU A 347 10.82 -0.36 6.78
C GLU A 347 10.89 -1.50 5.76
N PRO A 348 10.74 -2.78 6.15
CA PRO A 348 10.83 -3.89 5.20
C PRO A 348 9.67 -3.91 4.21
N MET A 349 9.98 -4.03 2.92
CA MET A 349 9.01 -4.00 1.82
C MET A 349 9.27 -5.12 0.80
N ILE A 350 8.19 -5.67 0.23
CA ILE A 350 8.21 -6.55 -0.95
C ILE A 350 7.78 -5.71 -2.14
N VAL A 351 8.60 -5.69 -3.19
CA VAL A 351 8.33 -5.00 -4.45
C VAL A 351 8.00 -6.03 -5.52
N MET A 352 6.83 -5.89 -6.13
CA MET A 352 6.26 -6.84 -7.10
C MET A 352 5.74 -6.11 -8.34
N GLU A 353 5.51 -6.84 -9.42
CA GLU A 353 4.85 -6.28 -10.60
C GLU A 353 3.46 -5.73 -10.27
N TYR A 354 3.09 -4.63 -10.92
CA TYR A 354 1.80 -4.00 -10.72
C TYR A 354 0.76 -4.55 -11.72
N CYS A 355 -0.36 -5.04 -11.20
CA CYS A 355 -1.50 -5.51 -11.98
C CYS A 355 -2.59 -4.43 -12.01
N SER A 356 -2.72 -3.72 -13.13
CA SER A 356 -3.54 -2.51 -13.24
C SER A 356 -5.05 -2.73 -13.14
N LEU A 357 -5.54 -3.94 -13.41
CA LEU A 357 -6.98 -4.25 -13.33
C LEU A 357 -7.39 -4.82 -11.96
N GLY A 358 -6.44 -4.97 -11.03
CA GLY A 358 -6.72 -5.45 -9.69
C GLY A 358 -7.02 -6.94 -9.62
N SER A 359 -7.80 -7.36 -8.61
CA SER A 359 -8.15 -8.76 -8.37
C SER A 359 -9.30 -9.23 -9.25
N LEU A 360 -9.25 -10.50 -9.67
CA LEU A 360 -10.19 -11.09 -10.61
C LEU A 360 -11.61 -11.15 -10.04
N ASP A 361 -11.78 -11.41 -8.73
CA ASP A 361 -13.09 -11.40 -8.08
C ASP A 361 -13.80 -10.03 -8.23
N LYS A 362 -13.07 -8.93 -8.02
CA LYS A 362 -13.58 -7.56 -8.18
C LYS A 362 -13.81 -7.24 -9.65
N PHE A 363 -12.90 -7.69 -10.52
CA PHE A 363 -13.02 -7.50 -11.96
C PHE A 363 -14.31 -8.16 -12.49
N LEU A 364 -14.57 -9.41 -12.09
CA LEU A 364 -15.75 -10.19 -12.50
C LEU A 364 -17.06 -9.63 -11.93
N ARG A 365 -17.07 -9.13 -10.68
CA ARG A 365 -18.27 -8.54 -10.08
C ARG A 365 -18.61 -7.16 -10.64
N ASN A 366 -17.68 -6.50 -11.33
CA ASN A 366 -17.92 -5.19 -11.91
C ASN A 366 -18.80 -5.35 -13.17
N PRO A 367 -20.03 -4.82 -13.17
CA PRO A 367 -20.94 -5.04 -14.29
C PRO A 367 -20.47 -4.35 -15.59
N ASN A 368 -19.61 -3.34 -15.48
CA ASN A 368 -19.05 -2.66 -16.65
C ASN A 368 -18.00 -3.50 -17.38
N ASN A 369 -17.49 -4.56 -16.74
CA ASN A 369 -16.44 -5.39 -17.30
C ASN A 369 -16.97 -6.65 -18.00
N ASN A 370 -18.29 -6.88 -18.03
CA ASN A 370 -18.88 -8.12 -18.53
C ASN A 370 -19.86 -7.87 -19.68
N ARG A 371 -19.60 -8.51 -20.82
CA ARG A 371 -20.38 -8.39 -22.08
C ARG A 371 -21.68 -9.16 -21.94
N LEU A 372 -21.74 -9.99 -20.91
CA LEU A 372 -22.69 -11.05 -20.67
C LEU A 372 -23.76 -10.67 -19.64
N ASN A 373 -23.76 -9.45 -19.08
CA ASN A 373 -24.79 -9.05 -18.10
C ASN A 373 -26.19 -8.92 -18.73
N GLY A 374 -26.26 -8.60 -20.04
CA GLY A 374 -27.53 -8.65 -20.78
C GLY A 374 -28.05 -10.08 -20.99
N LEU A 375 -27.18 -11.09 -20.93
CA LEU A 375 -27.58 -12.50 -21.07
C LEU A 375 -28.26 -13.00 -19.79
N ASP A 376 -27.76 -12.65 -18.59
CA ASP A 376 -28.40 -13.06 -17.32
C ASP A 376 -29.86 -12.60 -17.23
N ALA A 377 -30.16 -11.36 -17.65
CA ALA A 377 -31.53 -10.85 -17.70
C ALA A 377 -32.40 -11.60 -18.71
N THR A 378 -31.80 -12.09 -19.80
CA THR A 378 -32.49 -12.88 -20.83
C THR A 378 -32.77 -14.29 -20.32
N PHE A 379 -31.77 -14.95 -19.71
CA PHE A 379 -31.93 -16.27 -19.07
C PHE A 379 -32.93 -16.26 -17.92
N ALA A 380 -32.88 -15.25 -17.04
CA ALA A 380 -33.85 -15.07 -15.96
C ALA A 380 -35.29 -14.85 -16.49
N LYS A 381 -35.42 -14.21 -17.65
CA LYS A 381 -36.72 -14.04 -18.34
C LYS A 381 -37.22 -15.38 -18.89
N TYR A 382 -36.34 -16.23 -19.42
CA TYR A 382 -36.70 -17.59 -19.85
C TYR A 382 -37.12 -18.50 -18.68
N GLU A 383 -36.45 -18.42 -17.53
CA GLU A 383 -36.88 -19.12 -16.30
C GLU A 383 -38.27 -18.65 -15.82
N PHE A 384 -38.56 -17.35 -15.92
CA PHE A 384 -39.84 -16.77 -15.50
C PHE A 384 -41.05 -17.18 -16.38
N PHE A 385 -40.84 -17.48 -17.67
CA PHE A 385 -41.92 -17.85 -18.60
C PHE A 385 -42.27 -19.36 -18.61
N GLY A 386 -41.78 -20.16 -17.66
CA GLY A 386 -42.35 -21.48 -17.36
C GLY A 386 -42.18 -22.58 -18.42
N ARG A 387 -41.29 -22.40 -19.42
CA ARG A 387 -40.89 -23.52 -20.28
C ARG A 387 -39.74 -24.28 -19.61
N ARG A 388 -40.08 -25.46 -19.12
CA ARG A 388 -39.21 -26.39 -18.39
C ARG A 388 -38.28 -27.19 -19.31
N GLU A 389 -37.78 -26.57 -20.39
CA GLU A 389 -36.66 -27.12 -21.16
C GLU A 389 -35.41 -26.36 -20.74
N GLU A 390 -34.52 -27.09 -20.10
CA GLU A 390 -33.23 -26.63 -19.58
C GLU A 390 -32.32 -26.25 -20.77
N TYR A 391 -32.50 -25.05 -21.34
CA TYR A 391 -31.65 -24.55 -22.42
C TYR A 391 -30.24 -24.33 -21.87
N ARG A 392 -29.39 -25.36 -22.00
CA ARG A 392 -27.96 -25.30 -21.72
C ARG A 392 -27.23 -25.06 -23.03
N PRO A 393 -26.47 -23.96 -23.16
CA PRO A 393 -25.72 -23.71 -24.38
C PRO A 393 -24.69 -24.82 -24.58
N SER A 394 -24.76 -25.48 -25.73
CA SER A 394 -23.67 -26.32 -26.22
C SER A 394 -22.41 -25.45 -26.36
N CYS A 395 -21.22 -26.03 -26.18
CA CYS A 395 -19.95 -25.32 -26.36
C CYS A 395 -19.83 -24.65 -27.75
N CYS A 396 -20.57 -25.12 -28.76
CA CYS A 396 -20.65 -24.54 -30.09
C CYS A 396 -21.76 -23.49 -30.31
N ASP A 397 -22.73 -23.33 -29.41
CA ASP A 397 -23.85 -22.37 -29.56
C ASP A 397 -23.52 -20.96 -29.06
N LEU A 398 -22.44 -20.81 -28.29
CA LEU A 398 -21.94 -19.52 -27.81
C LEU A 398 -21.17 -18.74 -28.89
N ASP A 399 -20.80 -19.39 -30.01
CA ASP A 399 -19.81 -18.92 -30.96
C ASP A 399 -20.38 -18.02 -32.08
N SER A 400 -21.67 -18.11 -32.42
CA SER A 400 -22.10 -17.65 -33.78
C SER A 400 -22.97 -16.39 -33.89
N ARG A 401 -23.53 -15.82 -32.82
CA ARG A 401 -24.61 -14.80 -32.98
C ARG A 401 -24.39 -13.41 -32.37
N TYR A 402 -23.32 -13.16 -31.62
CA TYR A 402 -23.15 -11.84 -30.95
C TYR A 402 -21.73 -11.25 -31.04
N MET A 403 -20.84 -11.83 -31.83
CA MET A 403 -19.42 -11.43 -31.95
C MET A 403 -19.17 -10.51 -33.15
N VAL A 404 -19.79 -9.32 -33.21
CA VAL A 404 -19.24 -8.21 -34.00
C VAL A 404 -19.51 -6.91 -33.25
N MET A 405 -18.46 -6.26 -32.74
CA MET A 405 -18.28 -4.81 -32.80
C MET A 405 -16.89 -4.40 -32.29
N GLU A 406 -16.32 -3.43 -32.99
CA GLU A 406 -14.92 -3.01 -33.01
C GLU A 406 -14.36 -2.57 -31.65
N ARG A 407 -13.05 -2.81 -31.44
CA ARG A 407 -12.27 -2.16 -30.37
C ARG A 407 -12.17 -0.67 -30.69
N THR A 408 -12.98 0.17 -30.05
CA THR A 408 -12.74 1.62 -30.09
C THR A 408 -11.69 2.00 -29.03
N PRO A 409 -10.86 3.03 -29.25
CA PRO A 409 -9.69 3.34 -28.40
C PRO A 409 -10.02 3.72 -26.94
N ASP A 410 -11.28 4.01 -26.62
CA ASP A 410 -11.72 4.52 -25.31
C ASP A 410 -12.60 3.52 -24.51
N THR A 411 -12.57 2.22 -24.80
CA THR A 411 -13.59 1.26 -24.30
C THR A 411 -13.27 0.56 -22.98
N GLN A 412 -14.29 0.48 -22.11
CA GLN A 412 -14.39 -0.48 -21.01
C GLN A 412 -13.98 -1.88 -21.48
N ILE A 413 -13.14 -2.56 -20.69
CA ILE A 413 -12.70 -3.93 -20.98
C ILE A 413 -13.87 -4.84 -20.75
N ILE A 414 -14.34 -5.56 -21.77
CA ILE A 414 -15.51 -6.41 -21.64
C ILE A 414 -15.20 -7.89 -21.95
N ALA A 415 -15.30 -8.76 -20.95
CA ALA A 415 -14.97 -10.20 -21.04
C ALA A 415 -16.08 -11.06 -21.69
N SER A 416 -15.67 -11.97 -22.58
CA SER A 416 -16.45 -13.03 -23.22
C SER A 416 -16.30 -14.39 -22.49
N VAL A 417 -17.06 -15.42 -22.88
CA VAL A 417 -16.90 -16.76 -22.30
C VAL A 417 -15.52 -17.35 -22.62
N ASP A 418 -14.97 -17.10 -23.80
CA ASP A 418 -13.60 -17.50 -24.15
C ASP A 418 -12.58 -16.82 -23.25
N ASP A 419 -12.76 -15.54 -22.92
CA ASP A 419 -11.88 -14.84 -21.97
C ASP A 419 -11.95 -15.47 -20.57
N LEU A 420 -13.14 -15.90 -20.13
CA LEU A 420 -13.31 -16.61 -18.85
C LEU A 420 -12.61 -17.98 -18.84
N ILE A 421 -12.73 -18.75 -19.92
CA ILE A 421 -12.02 -20.03 -20.08
C ILE A 421 -10.51 -19.78 -20.17
N HIS A 422 -10.09 -18.72 -20.85
CA HIS A 422 -8.70 -18.31 -20.99
C HIS A 422 -8.08 -17.91 -19.64
N PHE A 423 -8.84 -17.26 -18.75
CA PHE A 423 -8.39 -17.05 -17.37
C PHE A 423 -8.14 -18.38 -16.65
N GLY A 424 -9.04 -19.35 -16.78
CA GLY A 424 -8.85 -20.71 -16.25
C GLY A 424 -7.58 -21.38 -16.78
N TYR A 425 -7.37 -21.35 -18.10
CA TYR A 425 -6.17 -21.87 -18.77
C TYR A 425 -4.88 -21.23 -18.23
N GLN A 426 -4.86 -19.91 -18.11
CA GLN A 426 -3.71 -19.18 -17.57
C GLN A 426 -3.41 -19.52 -16.10
N ILE A 427 -4.45 -19.72 -15.27
CA ILE A 427 -4.28 -20.17 -13.89
C ILE A 427 -3.66 -21.57 -13.86
N CYS A 428 -4.13 -22.50 -14.69
CA CYS A 428 -3.55 -23.85 -14.76
C CYS A 428 -2.07 -23.81 -15.11
N ARG A 429 -1.67 -22.99 -16.11
CA ARG A 429 -0.26 -22.82 -16.48
C ARG A 429 0.59 -22.29 -15.32
N GLY A 430 0.10 -21.27 -14.63
CA GLY A 430 0.78 -20.73 -13.46
C GLY A 430 0.91 -21.74 -12.33
N MET A 431 -0.14 -22.51 -12.03
CA MET A 431 -0.12 -23.52 -10.97
C MET A 431 0.72 -24.76 -11.32
N ASP A 432 0.80 -25.14 -12.59
CA ASP A 432 1.72 -26.18 -13.06
C ASP A 432 3.18 -25.76 -12.83
N PHE A 433 3.49 -24.49 -13.12
CA PHE A 433 4.80 -23.94 -12.79
C PHE A 433 5.04 -23.92 -11.27
N VAL A 434 4.10 -23.44 -10.45
CA VAL A 434 4.22 -23.49 -8.97
C VAL A 434 4.50 -24.92 -8.48
N PHE A 435 3.81 -25.91 -9.05
CA PHE A 435 4.05 -27.32 -8.74
C PHE A 435 5.46 -27.79 -9.13
N SER A 436 5.95 -27.39 -10.31
CA SER A 436 7.33 -27.69 -10.75
C SER A 436 8.40 -27.13 -9.81
N ARG A 437 8.07 -26.07 -9.06
CA ARG A 437 8.92 -25.48 -8.00
C ARG A 437 8.76 -26.18 -6.65
N ASN A 438 8.07 -27.32 -6.62
CA ASN A 438 7.75 -28.11 -5.43
C ASN A 438 6.99 -27.32 -4.35
N MET A 439 6.09 -26.44 -4.78
CA MET A 439 5.31 -25.57 -3.90
C MET A 439 3.81 -25.88 -3.97
N ILE A 440 3.11 -25.65 -2.85
CA ILE A 440 1.65 -25.73 -2.72
C ILE A 440 1.14 -24.34 -2.34
N HIS A 441 0.13 -23.82 -3.03
CA HIS A 441 -0.41 -22.48 -2.85
C HIS A 441 -1.30 -22.36 -1.60
N ARG A 442 -2.22 -23.31 -1.39
CA ARG A 442 -3.10 -23.47 -0.20
C ARG A 442 -4.21 -22.41 -0.03
N ASP A 443 -4.16 -21.33 -0.79
CA ASP A 443 -5.20 -20.29 -0.81
C ASP A 443 -5.57 -19.86 -2.25
N LEU A 444 -5.71 -20.81 -3.17
CA LEU A 444 -6.07 -20.50 -4.55
C LEU A 444 -7.55 -20.12 -4.65
N ALA A 445 -7.83 -18.88 -5.07
CA ALA A 445 -9.17 -18.31 -5.20
C ALA A 445 -9.15 -17.09 -6.11
N ALA A 446 -10.29 -16.67 -6.68
CA ALA A 446 -10.34 -15.53 -7.60
C ALA A 446 -9.85 -14.21 -6.97
N ARG A 447 -9.97 -14.03 -5.64
CA ARG A 447 -9.43 -12.88 -4.89
C ARG A 447 -7.90 -12.79 -4.91
N ASN A 448 -7.22 -13.92 -5.11
CA ASN A 448 -5.76 -14.06 -5.14
C ASN A 448 -5.23 -14.17 -6.58
N ILE A 449 -6.11 -13.96 -7.57
CA ILE A 449 -5.74 -13.82 -8.97
C ILE A 449 -5.80 -12.35 -9.33
N LEU A 450 -4.74 -11.79 -9.90
CA LEU A 450 -4.68 -10.42 -10.39
C LEU A 450 -4.69 -10.36 -11.92
N LEU A 451 -5.09 -9.22 -12.47
CA LEU A 451 -5.11 -8.97 -13.91
C LEU A 451 -4.31 -7.70 -14.27
N ASN A 452 -3.49 -7.80 -15.31
CA ASN A 452 -2.85 -6.63 -15.92
C ASN A 452 -3.71 -6.03 -17.05
N SER A 453 -3.30 -4.90 -17.62
CA SER A 453 -4.00 -4.21 -18.72
C SER A 453 -4.19 -5.05 -19.99
N ALA A 454 -3.38 -6.09 -20.18
CA ALA A 454 -3.48 -7.03 -21.29
C ALA A 454 -4.37 -8.25 -20.98
N MET A 455 -5.15 -8.21 -19.88
CA MET A 455 -5.95 -9.34 -19.38
C MET A 455 -5.13 -10.62 -19.11
N THR A 456 -3.83 -10.47 -18.83
CA THR A 456 -3.00 -11.57 -18.39
C THR A 456 -3.24 -11.82 -16.90
N VAL A 457 -3.53 -13.07 -16.56
CA VAL A 457 -3.71 -13.54 -15.19
C VAL A 457 -2.37 -13.66 -14.49
N LYS A 458 -2.32 -13.20 -13.24
CA LYS A 458 -1.18 -13.30 -12.33
C LYS A 458 -1.60 -13.89 -10.99
N ILE A 459 -1.15 -15.09 -10.67
CA ILE A 459 -1.38 -15.73 -9.36
C ILE A 459 -0.58 -14.98 -8.30
N ALA A 460 -1.23 -14.61 -7.19
CA ALA A 460 -0.69 -13.77 -6.12
C ALA A 460 -0.95 -14.38 -4.72
N ASP A 461 -0.42 -13.71 -3.68
CA ASP A 461 -0.58 -14.03 -2.26
C ASP A 461 -0.03 -15.40 -1.82
N PHE A 462 1.28 -15.57 -1.97
CA PHE A 462 2.03 -16.73 -1.49
C PHE A 462 2.24 -16.75 0.04
N GLY A 463 1.52 -15.92 0.81
CA GLY A 463 1.68 -15.87 2.28
C GLY A 463 1.35 -17.20 2.98
N MET A 464 0.45 -18.00 2.40
CA MET A 464 0.12 -19.34 2.88
C MET A 464 0.90 -20.46 2.18
N ALA A 465 1.63 -20.15 1.09
CA ALA A 465 2.31 -21.12 0.26
C ALA A 465 3.49 -21.78 0.99
N ARG A 466 3.74 -23.06 0.71
CA ARG A 466 4.80 -23.84 1.36
C ARG A 466 5.44 -24.82 0.39
N ASP A 467 6.62 -25.28 0.73
CA ASP A 467 7.21 -26.45 0.08
C ASP A 467 6.31 -27.68 0.30
N ASN A 468 6.31 -28.59 -0.67
CA ASN A 468 5.54 -29.83 -0.68
C ASN A 468 6.05 -30.89 0.32
N SER A 469 6.74 -30.48 1.38
CA SER A 469 7.07 -31.34 2.52
C SER A 469 5.86 -31.46 3.44
N GLU A 470 5.55 -32.67 3.95
CA GLU A 470 4.44 -32.90 4.87
C GLU A 470 4.52 -31.97 6.10
N TYR A 471 3.73 -30.90 6.11
CA TYR A 471 3.64 -29.96 7.21
C TYR A 471 2.23 -30.00 7.79
N VAL A 472 2.12 -30.31 9.08
CA VAL A 472 0.89 -30.14 9.84
C VAL A 472 0.83 -28.71 10.37
N MET A 473 -0.24 -27.98 10.05
CA MET A 473 -0.46 -26.63 10.56
C MET A 473 -0.50 -26.64 12.09
N GLN A 474 0.49 -26.01 12.74
CA GLN A 474 0.69 -26.07 14.20
C GLN A 474 -0.18 -25.07 14.99
N SER A 475 -1.04 -24.27 14.34
CA SER A 475 -1.76 -23.20 15.02
C SER A 475 -3.24 -23.17 14.67
N ASP A 476 -4.07 -23.22 15.71
CA ASP A 476 -5.52 -23.25 15.55
C ASP A 476 -6.16 -21.89 15.21
N THR A 477 -5.37 -20.80 15.23
CA THR A 477 -5.86 -19.43 15.13
C THR A 477 -5.90 -18.85 13.71
N VAL A 478 -5.42 -19.58 12.70
CA VAL A 478 -5.43 -19.13 11.31
C VAL A 478 -6.82 -19.32 10.69
N GLU A 479 -7.45 -18.21 10.30
CA GLU A 479 -8.69 -18.23 9.53
C GLU A 479 -8.44 -18.87 8.16
N LEU A 480 -9.19 -19.93 7.85
CA LEU A 480 -8.99 -20.72 6.63
C LEU A 480 -10.02 -20.34 5.57
N PRO A 481 -9.67 -20.42 4.27
CA PRO A 481 -10.57 -20.14 3.16
C PRO A 481 -11.57 -21.29 2.96
N LEU A 482 -12.47 -21.50 3.93
CA LEU A 482 -13.26 -22.73 4.08
C LEU A 482 -13.94 -23.21 2.78
N ARG A 483 -14.54 -22.30 2.00
CA ARG A 483 -15.24 -22.62 0.75
C ARG A 483 -14.32 -23.15 -0.36
N TRP A 484 -13.01 -22.96 -0.28
CA TRP A 484 -12.05 -23.44 -1.28
C TRP A 484 -11.29 -24.69 -0.82
N LEU A 485 -11.46 -25.12 0.42
CA LEU A 485 -10.73 -26.26 0.96
C LEU A 485 -11.24 -27.60 0.42
N ALA A 486 -10.29 -28.48 0.12
CA ALA A 486 -10.58 -29.87 -0.21
C ALA A 486 -11.05 -30.67 1.03
N PRO A 487 -11.83 -31.76 0.85
CA PRO A 487 -12.35 -32.56 1.97
C PRO A 487 -11.27 -33.04 2.95
N GLU A 488 -10.12 -33.46 2.45
CA GLU A 488 -8.97 -33.90 3.25
C GLU A 488 -8.36 -32.76 4.08
N SER A 489 -8.31 -31.54 3.53
CA SER A 489 -7.79 -30.35 4.20
C SER A 489 -8.74 -29.81 5.27
N ILE A 490 -10.06 -30.05 5.11
CA ILE A 490 -11.07 -29.76 6.14
C ILE A 490 -10.99 -30.80 7.27
N THR A 491 -10.92 -32.09 6.92
CA THR A 491 -10.98 -33.20 7.88
C THR A 491 -9.70 -33.30 8.72
N ARG A 492 -8.54 -33.20 8.07
CA ARG A 492 -7.24 -33.17 8.74
C ARG A 492 -6.64 -31.79 8.51
N ARG A 493 -6.96 -30.84 9.39
CA ARG A 493 -6.42 -29.47 9.33
C ARG A 493 -4.91 -29.53 9.16
N GLY A 494 -4.41 -28.88 8.10
CA GLY A 494 -2.98 -28.93 7.77
C GLY A 494 -2.60 -29.93 6.66
N SER A 495 -3.49 -30.84 6.26
CA SER A 495 -3.22 -31.76 5.14
C SER A 495 -3.44 -31.04 3.80
N TYR A 496 -2.36 -30.51 3.23
CA TYR A 496 -2.35 -29.86 1.92
C TYR A 496 -1.36 -30.58 1.00
N ASN A 497 -1.75 -30.71 -0.25
CA ASN A 497 -0.92 -31.22 -1.34
C ASN A 497 -1.35 -30.56 -2.66
N ILE A 498 -0.67 -30.86 -3.76
CA ILE A 498 -1.04 -30.29 -5.06
C ILE A 498 -2.48 -30.61 -5.48
N LYS A 499 -3.02 -31.79 -5.10
CA LYS A 499 -4.39 -32.19 -5.42
C LYS A 499 -5.44 -31.42 -4.60
N SER A 500 -5.06 -30.88 -3.44
CA SER A 500 -5.90 -29.93 -2.70
C SER A 500 -5.96 -28.56 -3.40
N ASP A 501 -4.87 -28.11 -4.04
CA ASP A 501 -4.89 -26.90 -4.89
C ASP A 501 -5.72 -27.13 -6.16
N VAL A 502 -5.71 -28.34 -6.74
CA VAL A 502 -6.59 -28.71 -7.87
C VAL A 502 -8.07 -28.59 -7.49
N TRP A 503 -8.44 -28.99 -6.27
CA TRP A 503 -9.80 -28.77 -5.76
C TRP A 503 -10.13 -27.27 -5.68
N SER A 504 -9.24 -26.47 -5.09
CA SER A 504 -9.40 -25.02 -4.99
C SER A 504 -9.47 -24.34 -6.37
N PHE A 505 -8.73 -24.86 -7.36
CA PHE A 505 -8.84 -24.43 -8.75
C PHE A 505 -10.24 -24.70 -9.33
N GLY A 506 -10.82 -25.87 -9.10
CA GLY A 506 -12.20 -26.16 -9.53
C GLY A 506 -13.20 -25.14 -8.97
N VAL A 507 -13.06 -24.78 -7.68
CA VAL A 507 -13.89 -23.72 -7.06
C VAL A 507 -13.59 -22.35 -7.66
N THR A 508 -12.33 -22.05 -7.96
CA THR A 508 -11.93 -20.78 -8.61
C THR A 508 -12.50 -20.67 -10.03
N LEU A 509 -12.48 -21.75 -10.81
CA LEU A 509 -13.07 -21.79 -12.14
C LEU A 509 -14.60 -21.61 -12.08
N TRP A 510 -15.24 -22.14 -11.04
CA TRP A 510 -16.64 -21.88 -10.75
C TRP A 510 -16.89 -20.39 -10.42
N GLU A 511 -16.04 -19.74 -9.62
CA GLU A 511 -16.12 -18.30 -9.38
C GLU A 511 -16.02 -17.51 -10.70
N ILE A 512 -15.10 -17.88 -11.59
CA ILE A 512 -14.90 -17.22 -12.87
C ILE A 512 -16.18 -17.29 -13.73
N LEU A 513 -16.74 -18.49 -13.90
CA LEU A 513 -17.90 -18.71 -14.78
C LEU A 513 -19.23 -18.31 -14.14
N SER A 514 -19.25 -18.07 -12.83
CA SER A 514 -20.38 -17.46 -12.13
C SER A 514 -20.24 -15.93 -11.98
N LEU A 515 -19.20 -15.32 -12.55
CA LEU A 515 -18.90 -13.89 -12.44
C LEU A 515 -18.71 -13.41 -10.99
N GLY A 516 -18.01 -14.21 -10.19
CA GLY A 516 -17.60 -13.88 -8.83
C GLY A 516 -18.69 -14.08 -7.78
N ARG A 517 -19.71 -14.93 -8.03
CA ARG A 517 -20.66 -15.35 -6.99
C ARG A 517 -19.93 -16.05 -5.84
N THR A 518 -20.55 -16.08 -4.67
CA THR A 518 -19.99 -16.77 -3.52
C THR A 518 -20.18 -18.28 -3.67
N PRO A 519 -19.12 -19.11 -3.63
CA PRO A 519 -19.26 -20.56 -3.74
C PRO A 519 -20.13 -21.13 -2.60
N TYR A 520 -21.00 -22.09 -2.89
CA TYR A 520 -21.90 -22.79 -1.95
C TYR A 520 -23.01 -21.92 -1.35
N GLU A 521 -23.25 -20.72 -1.87
CA GLU A 521 -24.30 -19.83 -1.34
C GLU A 521 -25.71 -20.38 -1.58
N GLU A 522 -25.94 -21.08 -2.70
CA GLU A 522 -27.23 -21.69 -3.04
C GLU A 522 -27.41 -23.06 -2.38
N GLU A 523 -26.37 -23.87 -2.31
CA GLU A 523 -26.39 -25.23 -1.77
C GLU A 523 -26.40 -25.23 -0.24
N LEU A 524 -25.65 -24.31 0.37
CA LEU A 524 -25.53 -24.14 1.81
C LEU A 524 -25.76 -22.66 2.18
N PRO A 525 -27.01 -22.16 2.05
CA PRO A 525 -27.37 -20.84 2.54
C PRO A 525 -27.03 -20.82 4.03
N LYS A 526 -26.14 -19.91 4.45
CA LYS A 526 -25.63 -19.82 5.83
C LYS A 526 -24.60 -20.87 6.24
N LEU A 527 -23.65 -21.19 5.35
CA LEU A 527 -22.42 -21.90 5.73
C LEU A 527 -21.62 -21.08 6.76
N TYR A 528 -21.68 -21.50 8.04
CA TYR A 528 -21.00 -20.85 9.17
C TYR A 528 -19.92 -21.74 9.80
N SER A 529 -19.92 -23.04 9.53
CA SER A 529 -18.96 -23.97 10.14
C SER A 529 -18.33 -24.92 9.11
N SER A 530 -17.11 -25.36 9.42
CA SER A 530 -16.41 -26.38 8.63
C SER A 530 -17.17 -27.71 8.61
N GLU A 531 -17.93 -28.01 9.66
CA GLU A 531 -18.69 -29.25 9.80
C GLU A 531 -19.85 -29.36 8.80
N GLN A 532 -20.55 -28.24 8.52
CA GLN A 532 -21.62 -28.21 7.51
C GLN A 532 -21.07 -28.53 6.12
N LEU A 533 -19.96 -27.87 5.74
CA LEU A 533 -19.31 -28.13 4.46
C LEU A 533 -18.77 -29.57 4.40
N ARG A 534 -18.13 -30.04 5.48
CA ARG A 534 -17.62 -31.42 5.57
C ARG A 534 -18.73 -32.44 5.34
N THR A 535 -19.87 -32.27 5.99
CA THR A 535 -21.03 -33.16 5.87
C THR A 535 -21.58 -33.16 4.44
N PHE A 536 -21.75 -31.99 3.84
CA PHE A 536 -22.22 -31.84 2.47
C PHE A 536 -21.27 -32.50 1.44
N LEU A 537 -19.97 -32.28 1.58
CA LEU A 537 -18.98 -32.87 0.68
C LEU A 537 -18.88 -34.40 0.88
N ALA A 538 -19.01 -34.87 2.13
CA ALA A 538 -19.01 -36.30 2.46
C ALA A 538 -20.23 -37.04 1.88
N SER A 539 -21.38 -36.37 1.74
CA SER A 539 -22.56 -36.90 1.03
C SER A 539 -22.48 -36.73 -0.49
N ASN A 540 -21.26 -36.51 -1.02
CA ASN A 540 -20.98 -36.27 -2.44
C ASN A 540 -21.64 -35.00 -3.02
N GLY A 541 -22.02 -34.04 -2.17
CA GLY A 541 -22.50 -32.73 -2.60
C GLY A 541 -21.40 -31.94 -3.30
N ARG A 542 -21.74 -31.24 -4.39
CA ARG A 542 -20.86 -30.38 -5.19
C ARG A 542 -21.57 -29.08 -5.57
N LEU A 543 -20.81 -28.07 -5.95
CA LEU A 543 -21.35 -26.84 -6.52
C LEU A 543 -22.12 -27.15 -7.80
N ARG A 544 -23.26 -26.50 -8.01
CA ARG A 544 -24.04 -26.60 -9.23
C ARG A 544 -23.30 -25.97 -10.41
N GLN A 545 -23.62 -26.42 -11.62
CA GLN A 545 -23.08 -25.87 -12.87
C GLN A 545 -23.38 -24.37 -12.98
N PRO A 546 -22.36 -23.51 -13.16
CA PRO A 546 -22.59 -22.11 -13.48
C PRO A 546 -23.31 -21.94 -14.82
N ILE A 547 -24.17 -20.94 -14.92
CA ILE A 547 -24.99 -20.69 -16.13
C ILE A 547 -24.17 -20.51 -17.42
N ARG A 548 -22.91 -20.06 -17.31
CA ARG A 548 -21.99 -19.83 -18.44
C ARG A 548 -21.03 -20.99 -18.68
N ALA A 549 -21.06 -22.03 -17.86
CA ALA A 549 -20.24 -23.21 -18.05
C ALA A 549 -20.99 -24.20 -18.93
N CYS A 550 -20.45 -24.53 -20.11
CA CYS A 550 -20.93 -25.67 -20.88
C CYS A 550 -20.60 -26.99 -20.15
N ASP A 551 -21.24 -28.08 -20.57
CA ASP A 551 -21.08 -29.38 -19.92
C ASP A 551 -19.63 -29.87 -19.92
N THR A 552 -18.86 -29.56 -20.96
CA THR A 552 -17.42 -29.87 -21.02
C THR A 552 -16.63 -29.17 -19.92
N VAL A 553 -16.83 -27.86 -19.76
CA VAL A 553 -16.12 -27.07 -18.74
C VAL A 553 -16.58 -27.42 -17.33
N TYR A 554 -17.88 -27.71 -17.14
CA TYR A 554 -18.37 -28.22 -15.87
C TYR A 554 -17.83 -29.62 -15.55
N GLY A 555 -17.67 -30.49 -16.55
CA GLY A 555 -17.00 -31.78 -16.41
C GLY A 555 -15.56 -31.64 -15.90
N ILE A 556 -14.82 -30.62 -16.37
CA ILE A 556 -13.50 -30.27 -15.83
C ILE A 556 -13.58 -29.90 -14.34
N MET A 557 -14.54 -29.07 -13.93
CA MET A 557 -14.74 -28.74 -12.50
C MET A 557 -15.05 -29.99 -11.67
N GLN A 558 -15.90 -30.89 -12.19
CA GLN A 558 -16.26 -32.13 -11.50
C GLN A 558 -15.05 -33.06 -11.31
N LYS A 559 -14.16 -33.17 -12.31
CA LYS A 559 -12.87 -33.88 -12.18
C LYS A 559 -12.01 -33.29 -11.07
N CYS A 560 -11.91 -31.96 -10.98
CA CYS A 560 -11.20 -31.28 -9.90
C CYS A 560 -11.78 -31.58 -8.51
N TRP A 561 -13.09 -31.86 -8.43
CA TRP A 561 -13.78 -32.19 -7.18
C TRP A 561 -14.00 -33.70 -6.97
N ALA A 562 -13.18 -34.55 -7.59
CA ALA A 562 -13.17 -35.97 -7.27
C ALA A 562 -12.89 -36.18 -5.77
N LYS A 563 -13.60 -37.17 -5.17
CA LYS A 563 -13.53 -37.43 -3.73
C LYS A 563 -12.11 -37.80 -3.31
N GLU A 564 -11.52 -38.78 -4.00
CA GLU A 564 -10.15 -39.21 -3.76
C GLU A 564 -9.17 -38.23 -4.44
N PRO A 565 -8.16 -37.70 -3.72
CA PRO A 565 -7.20 -36.76 -4.29
C PRO A 565 -6.44 -37.30 -5.51
N THR A 566 -6.20 -38.62 -5.55
CA THR A 566 -5.50 -39.30 -6.65
C THR A 566 -6.26 -39.26 -7.97
N ASP A 567 -7.59 -39.17 -7.92
CA ASP A 567 -8.46 -39.19 -9.10
C ASP A 567 -8.62 -37.80 -9.72
N ARG A 568 -8.19 -36.75 -9.01
CA ARG A 568 -8.17 -35.39 -9.53
C ARG A 568 -7.04 -35.27 -10.55
N PRO A 569 -7.20 -34.51 -11.64
CA PRO A 569 -6.17 -34.35 -12.66
C PRO A 569 -4.94 -33.58 -12.15
N LEU A 570 -3.88 -33.54 -12.94
CA LEU A 570 -2.75 -32.63 -12.76
C LEU A 570 -3.02 -31.27 -13.44
N PHE A 571 -2.31 -30.21 -13.05
CA PHE A 571 -2.45 -28.91 -13.69
C PHE A 571 -2.02 -28.90 -15.16
N ALA A 572 -0.99 -29.68 -15.53
CA ALA A 572 -0.63 -29.92 -16.93
C ALA A 572 -1.80 -30.52 -17.76
N GLU A 573 -2.53 -31.49 -17.21
CA GLU A 573 -3.68 -32.12 -17.87
C GLU A 573 -4.83 -31.12 -18.02
N LEU A 574 -5.13 -30.34 -16.96
CA LEU A 574 -6.12 -29.27 -16.99
C LEU A 574 -5.77 -28.17 -18.01
N THR A 575 -4.49 -27.82 -18.12
CA THR A 575 -3.98 -26.87 -19.11
C THR A 575 -4.26 -27.38 -20.53
N ALA A 576 -3.99 -28.66 -20.79
CA ALA A 576 -4.27 -29.26 -22.09
C ALA A 576 -5.78 -29.31 -22.40
N GLU A 577 -6.61 -29.73 -21.43
CA GLU A 577 -8.07 -29.80 -21.61
C GLU A 577 -8.69 -28.42 -21.87
N LEU A 578 -8.34 -27.39 -21.08
CA LEU A 578 -8.85 -26.03 -21.31
C LEU A 578 -8.27 -25.41 -22.58
N GLY A 579 -7.01 -25.71 -22.92
CA GLY A 579 -6.38 -25.26 -24.16
C GLY A 579 -7.12 -25.75 -25.40
N GLN A 580 -7.63 -26.99 -25.41
CA GLN A 580 -8.40 -27.52 -26.54
C GLN A 580 -9.72 -26.77 -26.79
N LEU A 581 -10.24 -26.08 -25.78
CA LEU A 581 -11.46 -25.27 -25.89
C LEU A 581 -11.19 -23.84 -26.41
N LEU A 582 -9.91 -23.44 -26.52
CA LEU A 582 -9.52 -22.09 -26.86
C LEU A 582 -8.98 -21.99 -28.30
N PRO A 583 -9.25 -20.89 -29.01
CA PRO A 583 -8.67 -20.65 -30.33
C PRO A 583 -7.12 -20.72 -30.30
N PRO A 584 -6.46 -21.29 -31.33
CA PRO A 584 -5.00 -21.47 -31.32
C PRO A 584 -4.20 -20.16 -31.11
N HIS A 585 -4.70 -19.04 -31.62
CA HIS A 585 -4.03 -17.74 -31.48
C HIS A 585 -3.95 -17.26 -30.01
N MET A 586 -4.89 -17.66 -29.16
CA MET A 586 -4.88 -17.33 -27.73
C MET A 586 -3.83 -18.13 -26.93
N GLN A 587 -3.30 -19.21 -27.50
CA GLN A 587 -2.29 -20.08 -26.89
C GLN A 587 -0.87 -19.71 -27.34
N GLN A 588 -0.68 -19.36 -28.61
CA GLN A 588 0.64 -19.11 -29.22
C GLN A 588 1.42 -17.96 -28.56
N VAL A 589 0.74 -16.94 -28.02
CA VAL A 589 1.37 -15.79 -27.34
C VAL A 589 2.23 -16.23 -26.16
N TYR A 590 1.91 -17.35 -25.53
CA TYR A 590 2.59 -17.81 -24.32
C TYR A 590 3.91 -18.54 -24.59
N LEU A 591 4.07 -19.19 -25.75
CA LEU A 591 5.31 -19.91 -26.09
C LEU A 591 6.53 -18.98 -26.04
N LYS A 592 6.39 -17.77 -26.60
CA LYS A 592 7.46 -16.76 -26.59
C LYS A 592 7.78 -16.21 -25.19
N LEU A 593 6.75 -16.04 -24.35
CA LEU A 593 6.92 -15.52 -22.99
C LEU A 593 7.55 -16.55 -22.04
N ASP A 594 7.36 -17.84 -22.30
CA ASP A 594 7.97 -18.90 -21.52
C ASP A 594 9.49 -19.01 -21.76
N GLU A 595 9.95 -18.84 -23.00
CA GLU A 595 11.38 -18.84 -23.35
C GLU A 595 12.15 -17.77 -22.57
N GLU A 596 11.64 -16.53 -22.51
CA GLU A 596 12.28 -15.41 -21.80
C GLU A 596 12.39 -15.67 -20.28
N ASN A 597 11.39 -16.31 -19.68
CA ASN A 597 11.39 -16.62 -18.25
C ASN A 597 12.28 -17.83 -17.91
N SER A 598 12.45 -18.77 -18.85
CA SER A 598 13.21 -20.01 -18.62
C SER A 598 14.69 -19.72 -18.35
N ALA A 599 15.32 -18.85 -19.15
CA ALA A 599 16.72 -18.44 -18.95
C ALA A 599 16.96 -17.77 -17.58
N PHE A 600 15.97 -17.02 -17.08
CA PHE A 600 16.04 -16.41 -15.76
C PHE A 600 16.02 -17.46 -14.65
N ASN A 601 15.09 -18.42 -14.73
CA ASN A 601 14.90 -19.44 -13.71
C ASN A 601 16.11 -20.39 -13.62
N GLU A 602 16.72 -20.79 -14.75
CA GLU A 602 17.95 -21.60 -14.74
C GLU A 602 19.09 -20.93 -13.96
N LYS A 603 19.21 -19.60 -14.08
CA LYS A 603 20.23 -18.84 -13.38
C LYS A 603 19.93 -18.77 -11.88
N LEU A 604 18.66 -18.56 -11.53
CA LEU A 604 18.20 -18.54 -10.14
C LEU A 604 18.46 -19.87 -9.43
N ASP A 605 18.17 -20.98 -10.10
CA ASP A 605 18.38 -22.31 -9.55
C ASP A 605 19.86 -22.57 -9.27
N LYS A 606 20.75 -22.23 -10.20
CA LYS A 606 22.20 -22.32 -9.99
C LYS A 606 22.67 -21.56 -8.75
N ASP A 607 22.19 -20.33 -8.56
CA ASP A 607 22.55 -19.52 -7.39
C ASP A 607 22.04 -20.16 -6.08
N TYR A 608 20.81 -20.70 -6.08
CA TYR A 608 20.24 -21.37 -4.91
C TYR A 608 21.02 -22.63 -4.51
N TYR A 609 21.38 -23.48 -5.49
CA TYR A 609 22.16 -24.70 -5.23
C TYR A 609 23.57 -24.39 -4.70
N LEU A 610 24.25 -23.38 -5.26
CA LEU A 610 25.62 -23.03 -4.85
C LEU A 610 25.74 -22.55 -3.38
N THR A 611 24.66 -22.05 -2.80
CA THR A 611 24.63 -21.57 -1.40
C THR A 611 24.18 -22.60 -0.38
N HIS A 612 23.68 -23.76 -0.82
CA HIS A 612 23.17 -24.84 0.05
C HIS A 612 24.00 -26.14 -0.05
N LEU A 613 25.15 -26.08 -0.74
CA LEU A 613 26.28 -27.02 -0.62
C LEU A 613 27.22 -26.56 0.48
#